data_AF-A0A950VYH3-F1
#
_entry.id   AF-A0A950VYH3-F1
#
_cell.length_a   1.000
_cell.length_b   1.000
_cell.length_c   1.000
_cell.angle_alpha   90.00
_cell.angle_beta   90.00
_cell.angle_gamma   90.00
#
_symmetry.space_group_name_H-M   'P 1'
#
loop_
_entity.id
_entity.type
_entity.pdbx_description
1 polymer ?
#
loop_
_entity_poly.entity_id
_entity_poly.type
_entity_poly.pdbx_seq_one_letter_code
_entity_poly.pdbx_strand_id
1 'polypeptide(L)'
;MLAEVDTLAFEHHLSSPQGRGHRPPDAHTVTAGGGACCDEIRFSVSVDDAWVAGAGFDARGCGAATAAGSAAVELIRGAAVLAAGRIGAREIAAELGGLSPGKLHAAELAADAMHRALGAAVRERGAVARSGSRRTLVAMSGGVDSAVAALLCRRGGEVVAATLELWADPENDGERSCCSATAVAQARALAHSLGLPHFTIDLRAEFRSGVVEPFIAGYAAGETPNPCVGCNGHVRLDALLAVADRLGCDRLATGHYARTAENGDDAGPLLRAAADPAKDQTYMLAALAPESLARMRFPLGRLNKPQVREIARQAGLPVAAKADSQDLCFLAGTDRARFLARHGGLGDRPGAIVDRDGSPVARHAGQHRFTVGQRRGLGLARGEPLFVLEKDAVSNRVVVGPRAALRTRRVAIRGARLHRGGSRVDRVKLRYRAEPLRARLLEPPPAGAHASLALELADPVDGAAPGQLACLMDGELVIGWGTIARAR
;
A
#
# COMPACT_ATOMS: atom_id res chain seq x y z
N MET A 1 -1.30 -0.71 -40.79
CA MET A 1 -0.71 0.53 -41.34
C MET A 1 0.29 1.01 -40.31
N LEU A 2 1.57 0.69 -40.50
CA LEU A 2 2.65 1.13 -39.60
C LEU A 2 2.74 2.65 -39.76
N ALA A 3 2.58 3.41 -38.67
CA ALA A 3 2.77 4.86 -38.71
C ALA A 3 4.19 5.15 -39.21
N GLU A 4 4.33 5.97 -40.25
CA GLU A 4 5.64 6.48 -40.67
C GLU A 4 6.23 7.27 -39.51
N VAL A 5 7.42 6.87 -39.08
CA VAL A 5 8.17 7.60 -38.05
C VAL A 5 8.66 8.88 -38.70
N ASP A 6 8.27 10.04 -38.17
CA ASP A 6 8.88 11.31 -38.58
C ASP A 6 10.32 11.32 -38.07
N THR A 7 11.24 10.95 -38.95
CA THR A 7 12.66 10.82 -38.64
C THR A 7 13.30 12.14 -38.25
N LEU A 8 12.74 13.28 -38.69
CA LEU A 8 13.31 14.61 -38.41
C LEU A 8 13.16 14.98 -36.93
N ALA A 9 12.00 14.69 -36.34
CA ALA A 9 11.76 14.94 -34.91
C ALA A 9 12.71 14.10 -34.04
N PHE A 10 12.84 12.81 -34.34
CA PHE A 10 13.78 11.94 -33.64
C PHE A 10 15.24 12.42 -33.76
N GLU A 11 15.67 12.78 -34.97
CA GLU A 11 17.02 13.27 -35.23
C GLU A 11 17.31 14.61 -34.52
N HIS A 12 16.32 15.50 -34.42
CA HIS A 12 16.43 16.74 -33.65
C HIS A 12 16.78 16.46 -32.19
N HIS A 13 15.99 15.61 -31.51
CA HIS A 13 16.22 15.29 -30.11
C HIS A 13 17.48 14.46 -29.86
N LEU A 14 17.97 13.72 -30.85
CA LEU A 14 19.22 12.96 -30.75
C LEU A 14 20.46 13.82 -30.96
N SER A 15 20.45 14.68 -31.98
CA SER A 15 21.61 15.50 -32.37
C SER A 15 21.73 16.79 -31.57
N SER A 16 20.60 17.37 -31.14
CA SER A 16 20.51 18.62 -30.36
C SER A 16 19.63 18.43 -29.12
N PRO A 17 20.03 17.58 -28.15
CA PRO A 17 19.16 17.19 -27.05
C PRO A 17 18.87 18.35 -26.07
N GLN A 18 17.59 18.55 -25.75
CA GLN A 18 17.12 19.59 -24.85
C GLN A 18 17.41 19.25 -23.39
N GLY A 19 18.23 20.07 -22.73
CA GLY A 19 18.52 19.94 -21.30
C GLY A 19 19.43 18.77 -20.92
N ARG A 20 20.16 18.17 -21.87
CA ARG A 20 21.16 17.14 -21.57
C ARG A 20 22.33 17.73 -20.77
N GLY A 21 22.74 17.05 -19.71
CA GLY A 21 23.82 17.50 -18.81
C GLY A 21 23.44 18.71 -17.93
N HIS A 22 22.22 19.24 -18.10
CA HIS A 22 21.73 20.34 -17.28
C HIS A 22 21.06 19.81 -16.02
N ARG A 23 21.39 20.40 -14.87
CA ARG A 23 20.69 20.19 -13.61
C ARG A 23 20.18 21.55 -13.11
N PRO A 24 18.85 21.79 -13.10
CA PRO A 24 18.31 23.02 -12.56
C PRO A 24 18.66 23.18 -11.07
N PRO A 25 18.75 24.43 -10.56
CA PRO A 25 18.82 24.69 -9.12
C PRO A 25 17.64 24.05 -8.39
N ASP A 26 17.87 23.56 -7.17
CA ASP A 26 16.87 22.88 -6.34
C ASP A 26 16.18 21.68 -7.02
N ALA A 27 16.78 21.11 -8.07
CA ALA A 27 16.19 19.99 -8.77
C ALA A 27 16.29 18.68 -7.97
N HIS A 28 15.16 17.96 -7.98
CA HIS A 28 15.08 16.58 -7.58
C HIS A 28 15.52 15.70 -8.74
N THR A 29 16.54 14.88 -8.51
CA THR A 29 17.15 14.04 -9.52
C THR A 29 16.89 12.57 -9.22
N VAL A 30 16.32 11.85 -10.16
CA VAL A 30 16.06 10.41 -10.06
C VAL A 30 16.62 9.70 -11.29
N THR A 31 17.17 8.51 -11.07
CA THR A 31 17.60 7.60 -12.12
C THR A 31 16.59 6.47 -12.28
N ALA A 32 16.20 6.15 -13.51
CA ALA A 32 15.52 4.92 -13.88
C ALA A 32 16.36 4.14 -14.90
N GLY A 33 16.39 2.80 -14.78
CA GLY A 33 17.09 1.91 -15.70
C GLY A 33 18.16 1.05 -15.05
N GLY A 34 19.13 0.58 -15.84
CA GLY A 34 20.20 -0.31 -15.40
C GLY A 34 19.84 -1.80 -15.38
N GLY A 35 18.72 -2.18 -16.01
CA GLY A 35 18.28 -3.57 -16.18
C GLY A 35 18.85 -4.25 -17.43
N ALA A 36 18.08 -5.17 -18.03
CA ALA A 36 18.52 -6.02 -19.13
C ALA A 36 18.98 -5.28 -20.41
N CYS A 37 18.52 -4.06 -20.64
CA CYS A 37 18.89 -3.24 -21.80
C CYS A 37 20.12 -2.34 -21.57
N CYS A 38 20.64 -2.26 -20.33
CA CYS A 38 21.70 -1.34 -19.90
C CYS A 38 21.41 0.16 -20.12
N ASP A 39 20.24 0.53 -20.64
CA ASP A 39 19.81 1.92 -20.76
C ASP A 39 19.53 2.49 -19.35
N GLU A 40 19.97 3.73 -19.12
CA GLU A 40 19.76 4.47 -17.90
C GLU A 40 19.42 5.92 -18.26
N ILE A 41 18.36 6.47 -17.65
CA ILE A 41 18.02 7.88 -17.74
C ILE A 41 17.99 8.47 -16.33
N ARG A 42 18.80 9.50 -16.13
CA ARG A 42 18.77 10.35 -14.96
C ARG A 42 18.01 11.62 -15.30
N PHE A 43 16.92 11.89 -14.61
CA PHE A 43 16.06 13.04 -14.89
C PHE A 43 16.02 13.97 -13.68
N SER A 44 16.09 15.28 -13.93
CA SER A 44 16.12 16.33 -12.90
C SER A 44 14.99 17.33 -13.14
N VAL A 45 14.18 17.58 -12.11
CA VAL A 45 13.05 18.52 -12.15
C VAL A 45 13.10 19.44 -10.94
N SER A 46 12.93 20.74 -11.17
CA SER A 46 12.58 21.71 -10.13
C SER A 46 11.16 22.24 -10.37
N VAL A 47 10.42 22.43 -9.28
CA VAL A 47 9.06 22.96 -9.29
C VAL A 47 9.06 24.25 -8.47
N ASP A 48 8.42 25.28 -9.01
CA ASP A 48 8.12 26.53 -8.32
C ASP A 48 6.60 26.72 -8.34
N ASP A 49 6.00 26.77 -7.14
CA ASP A 49 4.55 26.71 -6.92
C ASP A 49 3.83 25.58 -7.70
N ALA A 50 3.12 25.96 -8.76
CA ALA A 50 2.31 25.09 -9.60
C ALA A 50 2.95 24.80 -10.97
N TRP A 51 4.20 25.20 -11.18
CA TRP A 51 4.88 25.18 -12.48
C TRP A 51 6.22 24.44 -12.43
N VAL A 52 6.58 23.78 -13.52
CA VAL A 52 7.92 23.20 -13.71
C VAL A 52 8.89 24.33 -14.07
N ALA A 53 9.67 24.77 -13.07
CA ALA A 53 10.63 25.86 -13.22
C ALA A 53 11.85 25.47 -14.06
N GLY A 54 12.26 24.20 -13.98
CA GLY A 54 13.40 23.68 -14.73
C GLY A 54 13.34 22.17 -14.91
N ALA A 55 13.86 21.71 -16.04
CA ALA A 55 14.01 20.30 -16.35
C ALA A 55 15.30 20.05 -17.13
N GLY A 56 15.96 18.93 -16.81
CA GLY A 56 17.16 18.47 -17.49
C GLY A 56 17.36 16.97 -17.28
N PHE A 57 18.25 16.37 -18.06
CA PHE A 57 18.47 14.93 -18.01
C PHE A 57 19.91 14.53 -18.36
N ASP A 58 20.27 13.31 -18.03
CA ASP A 58 21.43 12.60 -18.57
C ASP A 58 20.98 11.19 -18.97
N ALA A 59 21.60 10.61 -19.99
CA ALA A 59 21.23 9.30 -20.49
C ALA A 59 22.48 8.51 -20.89
N ARG A 60 22.47 7.22 -20.55
CA ARG A 60 23.45 6.21 -20.97
C ARG A 60 22.72 5.08 -21.69
N GLY A 61 23.33 4.52 -22.72
CA GLY A 61 22.74 3.46 -23.54
C GLY A 61 22.40 3.95 -24.95
N CYS A 62 21.26 3.50 -25.49
CA CYS A 62 20.93 3.72 -26.89
C CYS A 62 20.51 5.17 -27.22
N GLY A 63 20.62 5.55 -28.50
CA GLY A 63 20.22 6.89 -28.98
C GLY A 63 18.75 7.22 -28.70
N ALA A 64 17.87 6.21 -28.72
CA ALA A 64 16.46 6.41 -28.37
C ALA A 64 16.27 6.85 -26.91
N ALA A 65 17.12 6.42 -25.97
CA ALA A 65 17.08 6.87 -24.58
C ALA A 65 17.49 8.36 -24.47
N THR A 66 18.49 8.79 -25.25
CA THR A 66 18.86 10.21 -25.33
C THR A 66 17.72 11.06 -25.90
N ALA A 67 17.15 10.62 -27.03
CA ALA A 67 16.05 11.32 -27.68
C ALA A 67 14.80 11.38 -26.76
N ALA A 68 14.45 10.28 -26.09
CA ALA A 68 13.32 10.24 -25.16
C ALA A 68 13.51 11.16 -23.94
N GLY A 69 14.72 11.22 -23.37
CA GLY A 69 15.02 12.16 -22.29
C GLY A 69 14.89 13.63 -22.72
N SER A 70 15.36 13.93 -23.93
CA SER A 70 15.26 15.25 -24.55
C SER A 70 13.80 15.66 -24.78
N ALA A 71 13.00 14.80 -25.40
CA ALA A 71 11.56 15.04 -25.62
C ALA A 71 10.79 15.21 -24.30
N ALA A 72 11.10 14.40 -23.28
CA ALA A 72 10.48 14.56 -21.97
C ALA A 72 10.79 15.91 -21.31
N VAL A 73 12.01 16.45 -21.46
CA VAL A 73 12.36 17.79 -20.97
C VAL A 73 11.57 18.87 -21.71
N GLU A 74 11.48 18.77 -23.04
CA GLU A 74 10.76 19.74 -23.86
C GLU A 74 9.27 19.79 -23.51
N LEU A 75 8.62 18.63 -23.35
CA LEU A 75 7.20 18.53 -23.04
C LEU A 75 6.80 19.11 -21.68
N ILE A 76 7.70 19.15 -20.69
CA ILE A 76 7.35 19.58 -19.33
C ILE A 76 7.90 20.94 -18.94
N ARG A 77 8.91 21.48 -19.65
CA ARG A 77 9.56 22.74 -19.25
C ARG A 77 8.56 23.89 -19.31
N GLY A 78 8.37 24.60 -18.20
CA GLY A 78 7.41 25.69 -18.08
C GLY A 78 5.94 25.24 -18.05
N ALA A 79 5.66 23.93 -18.07
CA ALA A 79 4.31 23.40 -17.96
C ALA A 79 3.80 23.49 -16.52
N ALA A 80 2.48 23.61 -16.36
CA ALA A 80 1.85 23.41 -15.05
C ALA A 80 2.14 21.97 -14.56
N VAL A 81 2.36 21.79 -13.26
CA VAL A 81 2.70 20.48 -12.64
C VAL A 81 1.67 19.40 -12.97
N LEU A 82 0.38 19.75 -12.98
CA LEU A 82 -0.68 18.82 -13.38
C LEU A 82 -0.66 18.52 -14.89
N ALA A 83 -0.22 19.45 -15.74
CA ALA A 83 -0.03 19.17 -17.17
C ALA A 83 1.16 18.23 -17.38
N ALA A 84 2.29 18.50 -16.72
CA ALA A 84 3.46 17.62 -16.73
C ALA A 84 3.12 16.20 -16.24
N GLY A 85 2.27 16.08 -15.22
CA GLY A 85 1.77 14.78 -14.74
C GLY A 85 0.94 13.98 -15.75
N ARG A 86 0.51 14.57 -16.87
CA ARG A 86 -0.20 13.85 -17.95
C ARG A 86 0.73 13.32 -19.04
N ILE A 87 2.00 13.74 -19.05
CA ILE A 87 2.97 13.32 -20.06
C ILE A 87 3.43 11.90 -19.76
N GLY A 88 3.04 10.94 -20.58
CA GLY A 88 3.46 9.55 -20.49
C GLY A 88 4.40 9.13 -21.61
N ALA A 89 4.69 7.82 -21.66
CA ALA A 89 5.49 7.24 -22.73
C ALA A 89 4.88 7.45 -24.12
N ARG A 90 3.55 7.54 -24.21
CA ARG A 90 2.84 7.80 -25.47
C ARG A 90 3.11 9.21 -25.98
N GLU A 91 3.02 10.22 -25.11
CA GLU A 91 3.26 11.61 -25.45
C GLU A 91 4.74 11.83 -25.82
N ILE A 92 5.66 11.23 -25.06
CA ILE A 92 7.10 11.25 -25.38
C ILE A 92 7.37 10.58 -26.74
N ALA A 93 6.77 9.42 -27.00
CA ALA A 93 6.94 8.75 -28.30
C ALA A 93 6.33 9.56 -29.45
N ALA A 94 5.20 10.25 -29.22
CA ALA A 94 4.57 11.11 -30.22
C ALA A 94 5.42 12.34 -30.55
N GLU A 95 6.03 12.97 -29.54
CA GLU A 95 6.98 14.09 -29.71
C GLU A 95 8.18 13.69 -30.59
N LEU A 96 8.60 12.44 -30.50
CA LEU A 96 9.68 11.88 -31.32
C LEU A 96 9.24 11.49 -32.74
N GLY A 97 8.01 11.80 -33.16
CA GLY A 97 7.47 11.36 -34.45
C GLY A 97 7.06 9.89 -34.47
N GLY A 98 6.97 9.24 -33.31
CA GLY A 98 6.77 7.81 -33.14
C GLY A 98 8.05 7.06 -32.77
N LEU A 99 7.89 5.85 -32.21
CA LEU A 99 9.00 4.93 -31.94
C LEU A 99 8.64 3.53 -32.42
N SER A 100 9.64 2.81 -32.93
CA SER A 100 9.46 1.40 -33.27
C SER A 100 9.19 0.57 -32.01
N PRO A 101 8.49 -0.59 -32.11
CA PRO A 101 8.15 -1.41 -30.95
C PRO A 101 9.34 -1.76 -30.05
N GLY A 102 10.52 -2.03 -30.64
CA GLY A 102 11.76 -2.33 -29.90
C GLY A 102 12.42 -1.13 -29.22
N LYS A 103 11.94 0.10 -29.46
CA LYS A 103 12.46 1.35 -28.87
C LYS A 103 11.47 2.05 -27.94
N LEU A 104 10.22 1.59 -27.85
CA LEU A 104 9.21 2.15 -26.94
C LEU A 104 9.68 2.16 -25.47
N HIS A 105 10.48 1.17 -25.08
CA HIS A 105 11.07 1.12 -23.75
C HIS A 105 11.85 2.38 -23.36
N ALA A 106 12.48 3.09 -24.31
CA ALA A 106 13.18 4.33 -24.03
C ALA A 106 12.22 5.44 -23.55
N ALA A 107 11.03 5.53 -24.14
CA ALA A 107 10.00 6.48 -23.71
C ALA A 107 9.40 6.08 -22.35
N GLU A 108 9.24 4.79 -22.09
CA GLU A 108 8.82 4.29 -20.77
C GLU A 108 9.83 4.63 -19.68
N LEU A 109 11.13 4.50 -19.98
CA LEU A 109 12.21 4.79 -19.07
C LEU A 109 12.30 6.29 -18.76
N ALA A 110 12.18 7.13 -19.79
CA ALA A 110 12.15 8.58 -19.64
C ALA A 110 10.94 9.01 -18.80
N ALA A 111 9.75 8.47 -19.09
CA ALA A 111 8.55 8.72 -18.29
C ALA A 111 8.73 8.28 -16.84
N ASP A 112 9.36 7.13 -16.59
CA ASP A 112 9.58 6.65 -15.22
C ASP A 112 10.51 7.55 -14.40
N ALA A 113 11.67 7.90 -14.96
CA ALA A 113 12.60 8.83 -14.31
C ALA A 113 11.94 10.19 -14.07
N MET A 114 11.24 10.73 -15.07
CA MET A 114 10.52 12.00 -15.00
C MET A 114 9.44 12.00 -13.92
N HIS A 115 8.55 10.99 -13.88
CA HIS A 115 7.46 10.95 -12.91
C HIS A 115 7.92 10.73 -11.47
N ARG A 116 9.04 10.01 -11.27
CA ARG A 116 9.66 9.88 -9.94
C ARG A 116 10.29 11.21 -9.50
N ALA A 117 11.00 11.91 -10.40
CA ALA A 117 11.57 13.23 -10.11
C ALA A 117 10.48 14.27 -9.82
N LEU A 118 9.43 14.30 -10.65
CA LEU A 118 8.27 15.17 -10.46
C LEU A 118 7.53 14.86 -9.14
N GLY A 119 7.34 13.58 -8.83
CA GLY A 119 6.75 13.16 -7.56
C GLY A 119 7.57 13.57 -6.34
N ALA A 120 8.90 13.49 -6.42
CA ALA A 120 9.80 13.99 -5.39
C ALA A 120 9.69 15.52 -5.21
N ALA A 121 9.67 16.27 -6.32
CA ALA A 121 9.50 17.73 -6.29
C ALA A 121 8.15 18.15 -5.70
N VAL A 122 7.06 17.49 -6.12
CA VAL A 122 5.73 17.70 -5.54
C VAL A 122 5.73 17.35 -4.06
N ARG A 123 6.40 16.27 -3.65
CA ARG A 123 6.52 15.85 -2.25
C ARG A 123 7.41 16.77 -1.40
N GLU A 124 8.16 17.71 -1.95
CA GLU A 124 8.90 18.68 -1.13
C GLU A 124 8.27 20.06 -1.19
N ARG A 125 8.10 20.58 -2.40
CA ARG A 125 7.79 22.00 -2.66
C ARG A 125 6.51 22.25 -3.46
N GLY A 126 5.91 21.23 -4.06
CA GLY A 126 4.71 21.41 -4.88
C GLY A 126 3.59 22.10 -4.09
N ALA A 127 3.09 23.20 -4.63
CA ALA A 127 1.97 23.93 -4.06
C ALA A 127 1.03 24.36 -5.19
N VAL A 128 0.24 23.41 -5.69
CA VAL A 128 -0.83 23.72 -6.62
C VAL A 128 -1.97 24.33 -5.82
N ALA A 129 -2.31 25.59 -6.12
CA ALA A 129 -3.46 26.25 -5.50
C ALA A 129 -4.73 25.39 -5.61
N ARG A 130 -5.57 25.44 -4.58
CA ARG A 130 -6.88 24.77 -4.59
C ARG A 130 -7.69 25.36 -5.74
N SER A 131 -8.21 24.49 -6.60
CA SER A 131 -9.11 24.90 -7.66
C SER A 131 -10.45 25.35 -7.07
N GLY A 132 -11.17 26.24 -7.78
CA GLY A 132 -12.59 26.51 -7.49
C GLY A 132 -13.48 25.27 -7.74
N SER A 133 -12.98 24.26 -8.46
CA SER A 133 -13.60 22.94 -8.62
C SER A 133 -13.06 21.95 -7.58
N ARG A 134 -13.94 21.10 -7.02
CA ARG A 134 -13.53 20.06 -6.07
C ARG A 134 -12.52 19.12 -6.74
N ARG A 135 -11.36 18.95 -6.12
CA ARG A 135 -10.28 18.07 -6.62
C ARG A 135 -10.05 16.90 -5.67
N THR A 136 -9.95 15.69 -6.23
CA THR A 136 -9.72 14.45 -5.47
C THR A 136 -8.44 13.76 -5.93
N LEU A 137 -7.52 13.51 -5.00
CA LEU A 137 -6.40 12.61 -5.22
C LEU A 137 -6.91 11.16 -5.13
N VAL A 138 -6.63 10.32 -6.11
CA VAL A 138 -6.98 8.89 -6.10
C VAL A 138 -5.72 8.06 -6.00
N ALA A 139 -5.63 7.23 -4.96
CA ALA A 139 -4.57 6.25 -4.82
C ALA A 139 -4.76 5.11 -5.82
N MET A 140 -3.89 5.05 -6.84
CA MET A 140 -3.95 4.07 -7.91
C MET A 140 -2.91 2.97 -7.73
N SER A 141 -3.36 1.72 -7.59
CA SER A 141 -2.49 0.54 -7.46
C SER A 141 -2.34 -0.25 -8.77
N GLY A 142 -2.92 0.25 -9.88
CA GLY A 142 -2.96 -0.47 -11.16
C GLY A 142 -3.92 -1.67 -11.17
N GLY A 143 -4.80 -1.77 -10.17
CA GLY A 143 -5.85 -2.78 -10.07
C GLY A 143 -7.24 -2.23 -10.43
N VAL A 144 -8.17 -3.14 -10.70
CA VAL A 144 -9.56 -2.82 -11.08
C VAL A 144 -10.26 -1.90 -10.08
N ASP A 145 -10.06 -2.14 -8.78
CA ASP A 145 -10.72 -1.40 -7.70
C ASP A 145 -10.33 0.08 -7.71
N SER A 146 -9.02 0.37 -7.78
CA SER A 146 -8.55 1.76 -7.85
C SER A 146 -8.95 2.48 -9.13
N ALA A 147 -9.04 1.75 -10.25
CA ALA A 147 -9.44 2.32 -11.53
C ALA A 147 -10.92 2.72 -11.54
N VAL A 148 -11.79 1.84 -11.03
CA VAL A 148 -13.21 2.14 -10.87
C VAL A 148 -13.43 3.25 -9.85
N ALA A 149 -12.66 3.28 -8.75
CA ALA A 149 -12.70 4.39 -7.81
C ALA A 149 -12.37 5.73 -8.49
N ALA A 150 -11.35 5.78 -9.36
CA ALA A 150 -11.01 6.97 -10.13
C ALA A 150 -12.16 7.40 -11.06
N LEU A 151 -12.75 6.45 -11.80
CA LEU A 151 -13.90 6.73 -12.67
C LEU A 151 -15.11 7.31 -11.92
N LEU A 152 -15.42 6.75 -10.75
CA LEU A 152 -16.52 7.24 -9.91
C LEU A 152 -16.23 8.64 -9.36
N CYS A 153 -14.99 8.91 -8.94
CA CYS A 153 -14.58 10.24 -8.47
C CYS A 153 -14.64 11.31 -9.57
N ARG A 154 -14.33 10.97 -10.83
CA ARG A 154 -14.40 11.90 -11.97
C ARG A 154 -15.79 12.51 -12.19
N ARG A 155 -16.85 11.83 -11.76
CA ARG A 155 -18.23 12.36 -11.84
C ARG A 155 -18.47 13.53 -10.87
N GLY A 156 -17.62 13.70 -9.86
CA GLY A 156 -17.76 14.69 -8.79
C GLY A 156 -16.74 15.83 -8.83
N GLY A 157 -15.82 15.85 -9.78
CA GLY A 157 -14.80 16.90 -9.89
C GLY A 157 -13.52 16.44 -10.59
N GLU A 158 -12.47 17.27 -10.46
CA GLU A 158 -11.15 16.95 -11.02
C GLU A 158 -10.51 15.80 -10.24
N VAL A 159 -9.89 14.87 -10.97
CA VAL A 159 -9.17 13.74 -10.38
C VAL A 159 -7.70 13.83 -10.71
N VAL A 160 -6.87 13.66 -9.70
CA VAL A 160 -5.42 13.46 -9.82
C VAL A 160 -5.10 12.06 -9.33
N ALA A 161 -4.26 11.32 -10.04
CA ALA A 161 -3.83 9.99 -9.64
C ALA A 161 -2.46 10.06 -8.94
N ALA A 162 -2.27 9.24 -7.92
CA ALA A 162 -0.95 8.98 -7.37
C ALA A 162 -0.74 7.49 -7.12
N THR A 163 0.49 7.03 -7.32
CA THR A 163 0.91 5.67 -6.98
C THR A 163 2.09 5.74 -6.04
N LEU A 164 2.06 4.89 -5.02
CA LEU A 164 3.14 4.77 -4.06
C LEU A 164 4.08 3.63 -4.48
N GLU A 165 5.37 3.92 -4.56
CA GLU A 165 6.40 2.90 -4.61
C GLU A 165 6.87 2.62 -3.18
N LEU A 166 6.67 1.39 -2.73
CA LEU A 166 6.87 1.02 -1.31
C LEU A 166 8.00 0.01 -1.12
N TRP A 167 8.27 -0.82 -2.12
CA TRP A 167 9.21 -1.91 -1.97
C TRP A 167 9.85 -2.29 -3.30
N ALA A 168 11.17 -2.51 -3.27
CA ALA A 168 11.93 -3.04 -4.39
C ALA A 168 12.87 -4.12 -3.83
N ASP A 169 12.66 -5.36 -4.26
CA ASP A 169 13.50 -6.51 -3.91
C ASP A 169 13.59 -7.43 -5.14
N PRO A 170 14.81 -7.81 -5.59
CA PRO A 170 14.99 -8.69 -6.74
C PRO A 170 14.32 -10.06 -6.62
N GLU A 171 14.08 -10.58 -5.41
CA GLU A 171 13.38 -11.87 -5.22
C GLU A 171 11.86 -11.72 -5.09
N ASN A 172 11.34 -10.49 -5.11
CA ASN A 172 9.90 -10.24 -5.06
C ASN A 172 9.33 -10.29 -6.48
N ASP A 173 8.22 -11.00 -6.64
CA ASP A 173 7.47 -11.01 -7.89
C ASP A 173 6.78 -9.66 -8.09
N GLY A 174 7.42 -8.81 -8.90
CA GLY A 174 6.94 -7.47 -9.22
C GLY A 174 5.55 -7.44 -9.86
N GLU A 175 5.10 -8.51 -10.50
CA GLU A 175 3.75 -8.56 -11.09
C GLU A 175 2.67 -8.85 -10.04
N ARG A 176 3.03 -9.58 -8.99
CA ARG A 176 2.14 -9.86 -7.85
C ARG A 176 2.12 -8.74 -6.82
N SER A 177 3.20 -7.97 -6.71
CA SER A 177 3.26 -6.82 -5.80
C SER A 177 2.60 -5.58 -6.41
N CYS A 178 1.57 -5.05 -5.75
CA CYS A 178 0.88 -3.82 -6.21
C CYS A 178 1.68 -2.52 -6.02
N CYS A 179 2.91 -2.60 -5.49
CA CYS A 179 3.77 -1.45 -5.19
C CYS A 179 5.19 -1.60 -5.75
N SER A 180 5.40 -2.51 -6.70
CA SER A 180 6.65 -2.68 -7.46
C SER A 180 6.81 -1.61 -8.54
N ALA A 181 8.02 -1.48 -9.11
CA ALA A 181 8.26 -0.62 -10.27
C ALA A 181 7.35 -0.95 -11.46
N THR A 182 7.13 -2.24 -11.75
CA THR A 182 6.20 -2.69 -12.79
C THR A 182 4.75 -2.28 -12.50
N ALA A 183 4.30 -2.44 -11.26
CA ALA A 183 2.95 -2.03 -10.86
C ALA A 183 2.77 -0.51 -10.92
N VAL A 184 3.80 0.27 -10.57
CA VAL A 184 3.83 1.72 -10.71
C VAL A 184 3.68 2.13 -12.18
N ALA A 185 4.44 1.51 -13.08
CA ALA A 185 4.35 1.78 -14.52
C ALA A 185 2.95 1.45 -15.08
N GLN A 186 2.37 0.29 -14.69
CA GLN A 186 1.01 -0.09 -15.07
C GLN A 186 -0.05 0.87 -14.53
N ALA A 187 0.10 1.33 -13.28
CA ALA A 187 -0.82 2.28 -12.67
C ALA A 187 -0.77 3.66 -13.35
N ARG A 188 0.44 4.11 -13.73
CA ARG A 188 0.65 5.33 -14.50
C ARG A 188 -0.01 5.25 -15.87
N ALA A 189 0.27 4.19 -16.63
CA ALA A 189 -0.32 3.97 -17.95
C ALA A 189 -1.86 3.92 -17.88
N LEU A 190 -2.41 3.31 -16.84
CA LEU A 190 -3.86 3.28 -16.60
C LEU A 190 -4.42 4.66 -16.21
N ALA A 191 -3.70 5.46 -15.45
CA ALA A 191 -4.10 6.84 -15.16
C ALA A 191 -4.11 7.70 -16.44
N HIS A 192 -3.07 7.59 -17.26
CA HIS A 192 -2.95 8.30 -18.54
C HIS A 192 -4.01 7.88 -19.56
N SER A 193 -4.36 6.59 -19.63
CA SER A 193 -5.47 6.13 -20.49
C SER A 193 -6.83 6.67 -20.07
N LEU A 194 -6.96 7.09 -18.80
CA LEU A 194 -8.11 7.81 -18.28
C LEU A 194 -8.01 9.33 -18.45
N GLY A 195 -6.91 9.86 -19.00
CA GLY A 195 -6.64 11.30 -19.13
C GLY A 195 -6.30 11.99 -17.81
N LEU A 196 -5.86 11.23 -16.80
CA LEU A 196 -5.59 11.73 -15.45
C LEU A 196 -4.11 12.10 -15.30
N PRO A 197 -3.79 13.23 -14.64
CA PRO A 197 -2.42 13.48 -14.21
C PRO A 197 -2.01 12.44 -13.15
N HIS A 198 -0.77 11.97 -13.23
CA HIS A 198 -0.22 10.92 -12.37
C HIS A 198 1.08 11.35 -11.70
N PHE A 199 1.24 11.00 -10.42
CA PHE A 199 2.46 11.19 -9.66
C PHE A 199 2.95 9.88 -9.04
N THR A 200 4.24 9.60 -9.14
CA THR A 200 4.89 8.46 -8.47
C THR A 200 5.56 8.96 -7.20
N ILE A 201 5.10 8.49 -6.04
CA ILE A 201 5.64 8.90 -4.75
C ILE A 201 6.47 7.76 -4.16
N ASP A 202 7.77 8.00 -4.03
CA ASP A 202 8.68 7.07 -3.35
C ASP A 202 8.50 7.19 -1.84
N LEU A 203 8.12 6.08 -1.20
CA LEU A 203 8.05 5.93 0.26
C LEU A 203 8.78 4.66 0.71
N ARG A 204 9.78 4.19 -0.05
CA ARG A 204 10.48 2.93 0.25
C ARG A 204 11.18 2.97 1.61
N ALA A 205 11.76 4.11 1.99
CA ALA A 205 12.45 4.27 3.26
C ALA A 205 11.46 4.25 4.44
N GLU A 206 10.37 5.00 4.33
CA GLU A 206 9.30 5.11 5.33
C GLU A 206 8.53 3.79 5.46
N PHE A 207 8.35 3.07 4.35
CA PHE A 207 7.75 1.74 4.35
C PHE A 207 8.66 0.72 5.04
N ARG A 208 9.98 0.78 4.79
CA ARG A 208 10.94 -0.11 5.45
C ARG A 208 10.91 0.09 6.96
N SER A 209 11.08 1.33 7.43
CA SER A 209 11.13 1.64 8.86
C SER A 209 9.78 1.51 9.56
N GLY A 210 8.69 1.92 8.91
CA GLY A 210 7.34 1.94 9.51
C GLY A 210 6.58 0.62 9.40
N VAL A 211 6.97 -0.29 8.50
CA VAL A 211 6.21 -1.52 8.23
C VAL A 211 7.08 -2.77 8.28
N VAL A 212 8.19 -2.79 7.54
CA VAL A 212 9.00 -4.00 7.38
C VAL A 212 9.81 -4.31 8.64
N GLU A 213 10.47 -3.32 9.23
CA GLU A 213 11.25 -3.50 10.45
C GLU A 213 10.37 -3.89 11.65
N PRO A 214 9.21 -3.25 11.92
CA PRO A 214 8.26 -3.71 12.94
C PRO A 214 7.74 -5.13 12.67
N PHE A 215 7.52 -5.49 11.40
CA PHE A 215 7.12 -6.84 11.03
C PHE A 215 8.20 -7.86 11.41
N ILE A 216 9.46 -7.60 11.05
CA ILE A 216 10.60 -8.46 11.40
C ILE A 216 10.75 -8.56 12.92
N ALA A 217 10.72 -7.43 13.63
CA ALA A 217 10.85 -7.37 15.08
C ALA A 217 9.73 -8.15 15.78
N GLY A 218 8.49 -8.06 15.30
CA GLY A 218 7.36 -8.83 15.83
C GLY A 218 7.60 -10.34 15.70
N TYR A 219 8.07 -10.81 14.54
CA TYR A 219 8.41 -12.24 14.37
C TYR A 219 9.60 -12.67 15.23
N ALA A 220 10.63 -11.84 15.36
CA ALA A 220 11.76 -12.07 16.26
C ALA A 220 11.29 -12.22 17.72
N ALA A 221 10.35 -11.38 18.15
CA ALA A 221 9.72 -11.39 19.46
C ALA A 221 8.61 -12.46 19.61
N GLY A 222 8.41 -13.35 18.63
CA GLY A 222 7.43 -14.43 18.70
C GLY A 222 5.97 -13.99 18.59
N GLU A 223 5.71 -12.82 18.04
CA GLU A 223 4.38 -12.37 17.66
C GLU A 223 4.02 -12.82 16.23
N THR A 224 2.85 -12.43 15.75
CA THR A 224 2.42 -12.53 14.35
C THR A 224 1.82 -11.18 13.94
N PRO A 225 2.66 -10.21 13.56
CA PRO A 225 2.22 -8.85 13.27
C PRO A 225 1.34 -8.77 12.02
N ASN A 226 0.38 -7.83 12.02
CA ASN A 226 -0.34 -7.42 10.81
C ASN A 226 0.26 -6.12 10.26
N PRO A 227 1.05 -6.18 9.16
CA PRO A 227 1.72 -4.99 8.64
C PRO A 227 0.78 -4.03 7.90
N CYS A 228 -0.37 -4.50 7.39
CA CYS A 228 -1.28 -3.69 6.58
C CYS A 228 -1.96 -2.58 7.38
N VAL A 229 -2.28 -2.85 8.65
CA VAL A 229 -2.95 -1.86 9.53
C VAL A 229 -2.03 -0.68 9.80
N GLY A 230 -0.77 -0.94 10.20
CA GLY A 230 0.23 0.10 10.40
C GLY A 230 0.55 0.85 9.10
N CYS A 231 0.68 0.11 8.00
CA CYS A 231 0.94 0.66 6.68
C CYS A 231 -0.15 1.63 6.20
N ASN A 232 -1.43 1.26 6.30
CA ASN A 232 -2.53 2.14 5.94
C ASN A 232 -2.68 3.31 6.91
N GLY A 233 -2.51 3.06 8.22
CA GLY A 233 -2.74 4.06 9.26
C GLY A 233 -1.70 5.17 9.33
N HIS A 234 -0.41 4.87 9.13
CA HIS A 234 0.68 5.80 9.47
C HIS A 234 1.74 5.99 8.36
N VAL A 235 1.63 5.26 7.25
CA VAL A 235 2.64 5.34 6.17
C VAL A 235 2.00 5.80 4.87
N ARG A 236 1.07 5.01 4.31
CA ARG A 236 0.53 5.25 2.97
C ARG A 236 -0.44 6.42 2.92
N LEU A 237 -1.46 6.39 3.78
CA LEU A 237 -2.60 7.29 3.63
C LEU A 237 -2.27 8.69 4.14
N ASP A 238 -1.47 8.81 5.21
CA ASP A 238 -0.98 10.10 5.69
C ASP A 238 -0.05 10.76 4.66
N ALA A 239 0.88 10.02 4.06
CA ALA A 239 1.73 10.54 2.99
C ALA A 239 0.91 10.98 1.76
N LEU A 240 -0.13 10.22 1.39
CA LEU A 240 -1.02 10.60 0.30
C LEU A 240 -1.90 11.82 0.64
N LEU A 241 -2.31 12.00 1.89
CA LEU A 241 -3.01 13.21 2.33
C LEU A 241 -2.10 14.43 2.25
N ALA A 242 -0.83 14.31 2.66
CA ALA A 242 0.15 15.38 2.50
C ALA A 242 0.39 15.72 1.01
N VAL A 243 0.49 14.71 0.14
CA VAL A 243 0.57 14.92 -1.32
C VAL A 243 -0.72 15.55 -1.86
N ALA A 244 -1.89 15.17 -1.34
CA ALA A 244 -3.16 15.77 -1.70
C ALA A 244 -3.18 17.27 -1.39
N ASP A 245 -2.67 17.70 -0.22
CA ASP A 245 -2.54 19.12 0.13
C ASP A 245 -1.68 19.90 -0.86
N ARG A 246 -0.52 19.34 -1.20
CA ARG A 246 0.43 19.92 -2.15
C ARG A 246 -0.07 20.03 -3.58
N LEU A 247 -1.01 19.16 -3.95
CA LEU A 247 -1.68 19.18 -5.25
C LEU A 247 -3.03 19.92 -5.20
N GLY A 248 -3.34 20.62 -4.10
CA GLY A 248 -4.58 21.36 -3.94
C GLY A 248 -5.83 20.49 -3.98
N CYS A 249 -5.73 19.22 -3.55
CA CYS A 249 -6.83 18.26 -3.49
C CYS A 249 -7.57 18.35 -2.16
N ASP A 250 -8.90 18.47 -2.21
CA ASP A 250 -9.74 18.52 -1.02
C ASP A 250 -9.84 17.17 -0.32
N ARG A 251 -9.74 16.09 -1.10
CA ARG A 251 -10.04 14.72 -0.67
C ARG A 251 -9.04 13.72 -1.21
N LEU A 252 -8.90 12.61 -0.48
CA LEU A 252 -8.18 11.40 -0.89
C LEU A 252 -9.18 10.26 -1.09
N ALA A 253 -9.23 9.68 -2.28
CA ALA A 253 -10.01 8.49 -2.56
C ALA A 253 -9.12 7.26 -2.73
N THR A 254 -9.63 6.11 -2.29
CA THR A 254 -8.95 4.82 -2.47
C THR A 254 -9.91 3.77 -2.98
N GLY A 255 -9.39 2.70 -3.59
CA GLY A 255 -10.16 1.52 -3.99
C GLY A 255 -10.57 0.61 -2.82
N HIS A 256 -10.55 1.07 -1.58
CA HIS A 256 -10.93 0.23 -0.44
C HIS A 256 -12.46 0.10 -0.33
N TYR A 257 -12.91 -1.09 0.06
CA TYR A 257 -14.28 -1.41 0.41
C TYR A 257 -14.50 -1.07 1.89
N ALA A 258 -14.90 0.16 2.14
CA ALA A 258 -15.32 0.66 3.45
C ALA A 258 -16.29 1.81 3.23
N ARG A 259 -17.02 2.21 4.27
CA ARG A 259 -17.86 3.41 4.27
C ARG A 259 -17.39 4.36 5.36
N THR A 260 -17.74 5.63 5.23
CA THR A 260 -17.62 6.60 6.31
C THR A 260 -19.01 6.84 6.90
N ALA A 261 -19.11 6.91 8.21
CA ALA A 261 -20.28 7.39 8.92
C ALA A 261 -19.94 8.73 9.57
N GLU A 262 -20.67 9.76 9.20
CA GLU A 262 -20.70 11.02 9.93
C GLU A 262 -21.74 10.82 11.03
N ASN A 263 -21.30 10.34 12.20
CA ASN A 263 -22.17 10.35 13.36
C ASN A 263 -22.14 11.77 13.92
N GLY A 264 -23.30 12.39 14.07
CA GLY A 264 -23.47 13.82 14.42
C GLY A 264 -22.99 14.24 15.82
N ASP A 265 -22.16 13.44 16.47
CA ASP A 265 -21.43 13.73 17.69
C ASP A 265 -20.07 14.40 17.36
N ASP A 266 -19.65 15.39 18.16
CA ASP A 266 -18.50 16.29 17.92
C ASP A 266 -17.12 15.62 17.72
N ALA A 267 -17.03 14.29 17.82
CA ALA A 267 -15.80 13.51 17.78
C ALA A 267 -15.41 12.99 16.37
N GLY A 268 -15.95 13.61 15.31
CA GLY A 268 -15.55 13.35 13.91
C GLY A 268 -16.04 12.04 13.30
N PRO A 269 -15.72 11.77 12.02
CA PRO A 269 -16.24 10.63 11.28
C PRO A 269 -15.63 9.30 11.72
N LEU A 270 -16.39 8.22 11.54
CA LEU A 270 -15.97 6.85 11.82
C LEU A 270 -15.96 5.98 10.57
N LEU A 271 -15.12 4.95 10.58
CA LEU A 271 -15.18 3.87 9.59
C LEU A 271 -16.42 3.02 9.84
N ARG A 272 -17.11 2.67 8.76
CA ARG A 272 -18.27 1.80 8.74
C ARG A 272 -18.02 0.63 7.78
N ALA A 273 -18.46 -0.56 8.17
CA ALA A 273 -18.35 -1.77 7.36
C ALA A 273 -18.83 -1.55 5.92
N ALA A 274 -18.17 -2.16 4.94
CA ALA A 274 -18.63 -2.12 3.54
C ALA A 274 -20.00 -2.78 3.36
N ALA A 275 -20.70 -2.45 2.26
CA ALA A 275 -21.93 -3.14 1.89
C ALA A 275 -21.70 -4.60 1.44
N ASP A 276 -20.47 -4.92 0.99
CA ASP A 276 -20.04 -6.28 0.65
C ASP A 276 -19.21 -6.87 1.80
N PRO A 277 -19.78 -7.76 2.63
CA PRO A 277 -19.07 -8.34 3.77
C PRO A 277 -17.83 -9.15 3.38
N ALA A 278 -17.84 -9.78 2.18
CA ALA A 278 -16.73 -10.59 1.71
C ALA A 278 -15.51 -9.76 1.29
N LYS A 279 -15.73 -8.46 1.03
CA LYS A 279 -14.69 -7.51 0.66
C LYS A 279 -14.42 -6.45 1.73
N ASP A 280 -15.16 -6.43 2.83
CA ASP A 280 -15.03 -5.42 3.89
C ASP A 280 -13.58 -5.28 4.37
N GLN A 281 -13.04 -4.07 4.18
CA GLN A 281 -11.65 -3.72 4.47
C GLN A 281 -11.50 -2.82 5.70
N THR A 282 -12.57 -2.58 6.47
CA THR A 282 -12.50 -1.75 7.68
C THR A 282 -11.46 -2.23 8.69
N TYR A 283 -11.27 -3.54 8.84
CA TYR A 283 -10.23 -4.11 9.71
C TYR A 283 -8.81 -3.64 9.31
N MET A 284 -8.50 -3.55 8.02
CA MET A 284 -7.19 -3.09 7.53
C MET A 284 -7.02 -1.56 7.60
N LEU A 285 -8.13 -0.85 7.82
CA LEU A 285 -8.20 0.60 7.92
C LEU A 285 -8.43 1.09 9.35
N ALA A 286 -8.59 0.18 10.31
CA ALA A 286 -9.04 0.49 11.67
C ALA A 286 -8.14 1.48 12.42
N ALA A 287 -6.85 1.56 12.03
CA ALA A 287 -5.90 2.50 12.62
C ALA A 287 -5.98 3.93 12.06
N LEU A 288 -6.89 4.21 11.13
CA LEU A 288 -7.06 5.55 10.59
C LEU A 288 -7.62 6.51 11.65
N ALA A 289 -7.00 7.68 11.73
CA ALA A 289 -7.45 8.76 12.59
C ALA A 289 -8.73 9.41 12.02
N PRO A 290 -9.67 9.88 12.87
CA PRO A 290 -10.88 10.58 12.43
C PRO A 290 -10.59 11.79 11.54
N GLU A 291 -9.49 12.49 11.80
CA GLU A 291 -9.01 13.64 11.03
C GLU A 291 -8.64 13.24 9.59
N SER A 292 -7.91 12.13 9.44
CA SER A 292 -7.62 11.55 8.13
C SER A 292 -8.91 11.09 7.44
N LEU A 293 -9.82 10.44 8.16
CA LEU A 293 -11.10 9.95 7.63
C LEU A 293 -12.01 11.06 7.09
N ALA A 294 -12.00 12.25 7.70
CA ALA A 294 -12.80 13.40 7.23
C ALA A 294 -12.50 13.77 5.76
N ARG A 295 -11.25 13.59 5.34
CA ARG A 295 -10.79 13.86 3.97
C ARG A 295 -10.82 12.64 3.07
N MET A 296 -11.00 11.45 3.62
CA MET A 296 -11.00 10.22 2.84
C MET A 296 -12.35 9.93 2.17
N ARG A 297 -12.31 9.26 1.02
CA ARG A 297 -13.47 8.74 0.30
C ARG A 297 -13.25 7.30 -0.12
N PHE A 298 -14.31 6.51 -0.04
CA PHE A 298 -14.31 5.10 -0.39
C PHE A 298 -15.42 4.84 -1.42
N PRO A 299 -15.18 5.14 -2.72
CA PRO A 299 -16.22 5.09 -3.74
C PRO A 299 -16.86 3.70 -3.91
N LEU A 300 -16.14 2.64 -3.55
CA LEU A 300 -16.59 1.25 -3.67
C LEU A 300 -17.38 0.76 -2.46
N GLY A 301 -17.49 1.56 -1.38
CA GLY A 301 -18.06 1.12 -0.11
C GLY A 301 -19.51 0.63 -0.14
N ARG A 302 -20.27 1.00 -1.18
CA ARG A 302 -21.67 0.59 -1.38
C ARG A 302 -21.84 -0.44 -2.50
N LEU A 303 -20.76 -0.89 -3.11
CA LEU A 303 -20.76 -1.81 -4.24
C LEU A 303 -20.23 -3.18 -3.80
N ASN A 304 -20.73 -4.22 -4.43
CA ASN A 304 -20.12 -5.55 -4.36
C ASN A 304 -19.09 -5.75 -5.48
N LYS A 305 -18.20 -6.73 -5.31
CA LYS A 305 -17.12 -6.98 -6.27
C LYS A 305 -17.62 -7.22 -7.72
N PRO A 306 -18.70 -8.00 -7.96
CA PRO A 306 -19.26 -8.14 -9.30
C PRO A 306 -19.68 -6.82 -9.95
N GLN A 307 -20.35 -5.93 -9.21
CA GLN A 307 -20.73 -4.60 -9.71
C GLN A 307 -19.50 -3.76 -10.09
N VAL A 308 -18.43 -3.81 -9.30
CA VAL A 308 -17.18 -3.11 -9.62
C VAL A 308 -16.56 -3.63 -10.92
N ARG A 309 -16.53 -4.96 -11.12
CA ARG A 309 -16.02 -5.55 -12.37
C ARG A 309 -16.88 -5.18 -13.57
N GLU A 310 -18.19 -5.11 -13.40
CA GLU A 310 -19.11 -4.72 -14.47
C GLU A 310 -18.92 -3.24 -14.87
N ILE A 311 -18.75 -2.33 -13.91
CA ILE A 311 -18.39 -0.93 -14.21
C ILE A 311 -17.08 -0.86 -14.98
N ALA A 312 -16.07 -1.64 -14.60
CA ALA A 312 -14.79 -1.68 -15.30
C ALA A 312 -14.94 -2.17 -16.75
N ARG A 313 -15.77 -3.21 -16.97
CA ARG A 313 -16.07 -3.75 -18.31
C ARG A 313 -16.79 -2.73 -19.18
N GLN A 314 -17.82 -2.08 -18.65
CA GLN A 314 -18.60 -1.05 -19.36
C GLN A 314 -17.73 0.15 -19.75
N ALA A 315 -16.76 0.51 -18.91
CA ALA A 315 -15.80 1.58 -19.19
C ALA A 315 -14.63 1.14 -20.08
N GLY A 316 -14.60 -0.11 -20.56
CA GLY A 316 -13.53 -0.62 -21.43
C GLY A 316 -12.17 -0.69 -20.76
N LEU A 317 -12.11 -0.83 -19.42
CA LEU A 317 -10.84 -0.85 -18.70
C LEU A 317 -10.06 -2.14 -18.99
N PRO A 318 -8.75 -2.06 -19.36
CA PRO A 318 -7.94 -3.24 -19.64
C PRO A 318 -7.76 -4.14 -18.40
N VAL A 319 -7.93 -3.57 -17.20
CA VAL A 319 -7.81 -4.28 -15.92
C VAL A 319 -9.11 -4.95 -15.46
N ALA A 320 -10.22 -4.89 -16.23
CA ALA A 320 -11.52 -5.42 -15.81
C ALA A 320 -11.49 -6.91 -15.42
N ALA A 321 -10.68 -7.70 -16.12
CA ALA A 321 -10.47 -9.13 -15.86
C ALA A 321 -9.27 -9.44 -14.94
N LYS A 322 -8.48 -8.43 -14.55
CA LYS A 322 -7.28 -8.62 -13.72
C LYS A 322 -7.69 -9.24 -12.38
N ALA A 323 -6.91 -10.22 -11.93
CA ALA A 323 -7.08 -10.82 -10.61
C ALA A 323 -6.74 -9.80 -9.51
N ASP A 324 -7.37 -9.93 -8.35
CA ASP A 324 -7.04 -9.08 -7.20
C ASP A 324 -5.67 -9.49 -6.66
N SER A 325 -4.79 -8.52 -6.39
CA SER A 325 -3.53 -8.79 -5.68
C SER A 325 -3.83 -9.51 -4.37
N GLN A 326 -3.24 -10.69 -4.21
CA GLN A 326 -3.21 -11.43 -2.96
C GLN A 326 -1.79 -11.30 -2.37
N ASP A 327 -1.67 -11.54 -1.06
CA ASP A 327 -0.42 -11.47 -0.27
C ASP A 327 0.01 -10.06 0.20
N LEU A 328 0.94 -10.07 1.17
CA LEU A 328 1.61 -8.86 1.65
C LEU A 328 2.49 -8.30 0.54
N CYS A 329 2.43 -6.99 0.28
CA CYS A 329 3.09 -6.36 -0.87
C CYS A 329 4.61 -6.63 -0.96
N PHE A 330 5.29 -6.80 0.18
CA PHE A 330 6.72 -7.10 0.23
C PHE A 330 7.05 -8.60 0.30
N LEU A 331 6.04 -9.48 0.44
CA LEU A 331 6.19 -10.93 0.38
C LEU A 331 5.68 -11.54 -0.94
N ALA A 332 5.23 -10.71 -1.89
CA ALA A 332 4.66 -11.21 -3.13
C ALA A 332 5.67 -12.11 -3.87
N GLY A 333 5.26 -13.35 -4.14
CA GLY A 333 6.11 -14.36 -4.79
C GLY A 333 7.26 -14.94 -3.93
N THR A 334 7.40 -14.55 -2.65
CA THR A 334 8.43 -15.07 -1.75
C THR A 334 7.86 -15.68 -0.48
N ASP A 335 8.57 -16.66 0.08
CA ASP A 335 8.20 -17.27 1.35
C ASP A 335 8.56 -16.37 2.54
N ARG A 336 7.70 -16.34 3.56
CA ARG A 336 7.92 -15.53 4.77
C ARG A 336 9.22 -15.89 5.48
N ALA A 337 9.55 -17.18 5.62
CA ALA A 337 10.77 -17.57 6.32
C ALA A 337 12.01 -17.13 5.52
N ARG A 338 11.99 -17.27 4.19
CA ARG A 338 13.06 -16.74 3.31
C ARG A 338 13.20 -15.22 3.45
N PHE A 339 12.10 -14.49 3.47
CA PHE A 339 12.11 -13.03 3.68
C PHE A 339 12.72 -12.64 5.03
N LEU A 340 12.26 -13.26 6.11
CA LEU A 340 12.75 -12.99 7.48
C LEU A 340 14.24 -13.32 7.63
N ALA A 341 14.73 -14.37 6.97
CA ALA A 341 16.15 -14.72 6.95
C ALA A 341 16.99 -13.64 6.24
N ARG A 342 16.58 -13.21 5.04
CA ARG A 342 17.32 -12.23 4.24
C ARG A 342 17.32 -10.83 4.85
N HIS A 343 16.17 -10.34 5.30
CA HIS A 343 16.02 -8.95 5.75
C HIS A 343 16.17 -8.77 7.26
N GLY A 344 15.90 -9.83 8.04
CA GLY A 344 15.92 -9.78 9.51
C GLY A 344 17.00 -10.63 10.17
N GLY A 345 17.80 -11.37 9.39
CA GLY A 345 18.77 -12.33 9.94
C GLY A 345 18.12 -13.49 10.72
N LEU A 346 16.79 -13.66 10.60
CA LEU A 346 16.03 -14.72 11.26
C LEU A 346 16.12 -16.01 10.44
N GLY A 347 17.33 -16.57 10.37
CA GLY A 347 17.61 -17.85 9.73
C GLY A 347 17.17 -19.06 10.56
N ASP A 348 17.57 -20.24 10.10
CA ASP A 348 17.26 -21.49 10.78
C ASP A 348 17.94 -21.54 12.16
N ARG A 349 17.12 -21.49 13.20
CA ARG A 349 17.55 -21.64 14.60
C ARG A 349 16.81 -22.83 15.21
N PRO A 350 17.43 -24.02 15.25
CA PRO A 350 16.77 -25.20 15.78
C PRO A 350 16.23 -24.99 17.20
N GLY A 351 14.98 -25.39 17.42
CA GLY A 351 14.27 -25.27 18.70
C GLY A 351 13.42 -26.49 18.98
N ALA A 352 12.88 -26.58 20.19
CA ALA A 352 12.04 -27.69 20.61
C ALA A 352 10.55 -27.34 20.46
N ILE A 353 9.79 -28.25 19.85
CA ILE A 353 8.34 -28.30 20.01
C ILE A 353 8.07 -29.09 21.28
N VAL A 354 7.35 -28.49 22.23
CA VAL A 354 7.02 -29.10 23.53
C VAL A 354 5.51 -29.18 23.72
N ASP A 355 5.04 -30.13 24.53
CA ASP A 355 3.66 -30.11 25.00
C ASP A 355 3.47 -29.14 26.18
N ARG A 356 2.25 -29.14 26.75
CA ARG A 356 1.88 -28.26 27.86
C ARG A 356 2.66 -28.53 29.14
N ASP A 357 3.17 -29.74 29.32
CA ASP A 357 3.94 -30.15 30.48
C ASP A 357 5.45 -29.88 30.26
N GLY A 358 5.81 -29.34 29.10
CA GLY A 358 7.18 -29.02 28.71
C GLY A 358 7.94 -30.21 28.13
N SER A 359 7.27 -31.35 27.90
CA SER A 359 7.91 -32.55 27.36
C SER A 359 8.22 -32.35 25.87
N PRO A 360 9.46 -32.63 25.41
CA PRO A 360 9.81 -32.52 24.00
C PRO A 360 8.99 -33.47 23.12
N VAL A 361 8.41 -32.92 22.05
CA VAL A 361 7.59 -33.66 21.07
C VAL A 361 8.32 -33.76 19.73
N ALA A 362 8.98 -32.69 19.29
CA ALA A 362 9.74 -32.64 18.04
C ALA A 362 10.73 -31.48 18.03
N ARG A 363 11.45 -31.31 16.92
CA ARG A 363 12.31 -30.15 16.65
C ARG A 363 11.72 -29.32 15.51
N HIS A 364 12.04 -28.04 15.52
CA HIS A 364 11.68 -27.11 14.44
C HIS A 364 12.85 -26.20 14.09
N ALA A 365 12.80 -25.55 12.93
CA ALA A 365 13.86 -24.68 12.42
C ALA A 365 13.78 -23.21 12.88
N GLY A 366 13.09 -22.94 13.99
CA GLY A 366 12.93 -21.58 14.54
C GLY A 366 11.47 -21.20 14.80
N GLN A 367 11.20 -20.52 15.93
CA GLN A 367 9.82 -20.24 16.36
C GLN A 367 9.09 -19.26 15.42
N HIS A 368 9.84 -18.38 14.75
CA HIS A 368 9.30 -17.36 13.85
C HIS A 368 8.55 -17.95 12.65
N ARG A 369 8.73 -19.26 12.36
CA ARG A 369 8.02 -19.99 11.31
C ARG A 369 6.58 -20.36 11.71
N PHE A 370 6.23 -20.23 12.99
CA PHE A 370 4.95 -20.64 13.55
C PHE A 370 4.05 -19.44 13.92
N THR A 371 2.74 -19.67 13.95
CA THR A 371 1.72 -18.72 14.40
C THR A 371 0.81 -19.40 15.41
N VAL A 372 0.40 -18.69 16.47
CA VAL A 372 -0.56 -19.22 17.45
C VAL A 372 -1.87 -19.62 16.75
N GLY A 373 -2.35 -20.82 17.03
CA GLY A 373 -3.50 -21.45 16.37
C GLY A 373 -3.16 -22.21 15.08
N GLN A 374 -1.89 -22.26 14.67
CA GLN A 374 -1.46 -23.06 13.51
C GLN A 374 -1.56 -24.56 13.80
N ARG A 375 -2.15 -25.31 12.86
CA ARG A 375 -2.21 -26.79 12.87
C ARG A 375 -1.22 -27.44 11.91
N ARG A 376 -1.11 -26.92 10.68
CA ARG A 376 -0.30 -27.53 9.60
C ARG A 376 1.18 -27.20 9.78
N GLY A 377 2.06 -28.04 9.24
CA GLY A 377 3.51 -27.79 9.23
C GLY A 377 4.21 -27.99 10.58
N LEU A 378 3.59 -28.73 11.52
CA LEU A 378 4.20 -29.09 12.80
C LEU A 378 5.12 -30.33 12.72
N GLY A 379 4.98 -31.16 11.68
CA GLY A 379 5.79 -32.37 11.51
C GLY A 379 5.54 -33.47 12.55
N LEU A 380 4.34 -33.48 13.16
CA LEU A 380 3.97 -34.41 14.23
C LEU A 380 3.08 -35.53 13.71
N ALA A 381 3.50 -36.79 13.88
CA ALA A 381 2.69 -37.98 13.64
C ALA A 381 2.03 -38.44 14.95
N ARG A 382 1.02 -37.70 15.44
CA ARG A 382 0.20 -38.09 16.60
C ARG A 382 -1.25 -38.37 16.18
N GLY A 383 -1.94 -39.20 16.95
CA GLY A 383 -3.33 -39.61 16.69
C GLY A 383 -4.35 -38.47 16.75
N GLU A 384 -4.11 -37.45 17.58
CA GLU A 384 -4.97 -36.26 17.66
C GLU A 384 -4.29 -35.00 17.10
N PRO A 385 -5.05 -34.10 16.42
CA PRO A 385 -4.50 -32.89 15.84
C PRO A 385 -4.07 -31.88 16.91
N LEU A 386 -2.78 -31.54 16.91
CA LEU A 386 -2.20 -30.51 17.78
C LEU A 386 -2.15 -29.14 17.09
N PHE A 387 -2.17 -28.09 17.92
CA PHE A 387 -2.14 -26.70 17.51
C PHE A 387 -1.07 -25.94 18.31
N VAL A 388 -0.45 -24.94 17.70
CA VAL A 388 0.47 -24.02 18.40
C VAL A 388 -0.31 -23.20 19.42
N LEU A 389 -0.04 -23.41 20.70
CA LEU A 389 -0.64 -22.65 21.81
C LEU A 389 0.14 -21.38 22.10
N GLU A 390 1.46 -21.47 22.11
CA GLU A 390 2.37 -20.38 22.50
C GLU A 390 3.70 -20.49 21.77
N LYS A 391 4.39 -19.35 21.64
CA LYS A 391 5.78 -19.26 21.18
C LYS A 391 6.64 -18.52 22.18
N ASP A 392 7.72 -19.16 22.60
CA ASP A 392 8.76 -18.54 23.40
C ASP A 392 9.95 -18.19 22.50
N ALA A 393 10.13 -16.89 22.26
CA ALA A 393 11.24 -16.38 21.46
C ALA A 393 12.59 -16.46 22.18
N VAL A 394 12.59 -16.38 23.51
CA VAL A 394 13.79 -16.39 24.35
C VAL A 394 14.37 -17.80 24.39
N SER A 395 13.57 -18.79 24.79
CA SER A 395 14.02 -20.19 24.84
C SER A 395 13.93 -20.92 23.49
N ASN A 396 13.43 -20.25 22.45
CA ASN A 396 13.20 -20.80 21.11
C ASN A 396 12.30 -22.05 21.12
N ARG A 397 11.21 -22.01 21.88
CA ARG A 397 10.27 -23.13 22.02
C ARG A 397 8.92 -22.81 21.37
N VAL A 398 8.26 -23.87 20.90
CA VAL A 398 6.88 -23.83 20.41
C VAL A 398 6.06 -24.79 21.26
N VAL A 399 5.07 -24.27 21.98
CA VAL A 399 4.18 -25.08 22.83
C VAL A 399 3.00 -25.53 21.98
N VAL A 400 2.69 -26.82 21.99
CA VAL A 400 1.57 -27.40 21.26
C VAL A 400 0.59 -28.13 22.18
N GLY A 401 -0.67 -28.22 21.77
CA GLY A 401 -1.70 -28.93 22.51
C GLY A 401 -3.01 -29.06 21.75
N PRO A 402 -4.05 -29.63 22.39
CA PRO A 402 -5.35 -29.79 21.76
C PRO A 402 -6.00 -28.44 21.49
N ARG A 403 -6.89 -28.37 20.48
CA ARG A 403 -7.61 -27.15 20.10
C ARG A 403 -8.31 -26.47 21.28
N ALA A 404 -8.87 -27.26 22.21
CA ALA A 404 -9.56 -26.75 23.39
C ALA A 404 -8.67 -25.87 24.29
N ALA A 405 -7.35 -26.05 24.26
CA ALA A 405 -6.41 -25.24 25.04
C ALA A 405 -6.20 -23.82 24.45
N LEU A 406 -6.62 -23.57 23.21
CA LEU A 406 -6.62 -22.22 22.61
C LEU A 406 -7.85 -21.39 23.01
N ARG A 407 -8.85 -22.05 23.59
CA ARG A 407 -10.18 -21.48 23.80
C ARG A 407 -10.13 -20.45 24.92
N THR A 408 -10.43 -19.19 24.60
CA THR A 408 -10.49 -18.11 25.59
C THR A 408 -11.71 -17.22 25.38
N ARG A 409 -12.23 -16.68 26.49
CA ARG A 409 -13.20 -15.57 26.49
C ARG A 409 -12.58 -14.23 26.85
N ARG A 410 -11.30 -14.20 27.22
CA ARG A 410 -10.59 -12.98 27.59
C ARG A 410 -9.49 -12.69 26.59
N VAL A 411 -9.46 -11.46 26.10
CA VAL A 411 -8.42 -10.99 25.18
C VAL A 411 -7.83 -9.71 25.74
N ALA A 412 -6.54 -9.75 26.06
CA ALA A 412 -5.79 -8.55 26.42
C ALA A 412 -5.31 -7.85 25.15
N ILE A 413 -5.40 -6.52 25.12
CA ILE A 413 -4.89 -5.69 24.03
C ILE A 413 -3.99 -4.60 24.60
N ARG A 414 -2.99 -4.18 23.82
CA ARG A 414 -2.02 -3.12 24.15
C ARG A 414 -2.00 -2.03 23.09
N GLY A 415 -1.59 -0.83 23.49
CA GLY A 415 -1.51 0.34 22.59
C GLY A 415 -2.85 0.62 21.92
N ALA A 416 -3.92 0.60 22.70
CA ALA A 416 -5.27 0.76 22.18
C ALA A 416 -5.61 2.23 21.95
N ARG A 417 -6.38 2.52 20.90
CA ARG A 417 -6.93 3.84 20.63
C ARG A 417 -8.43 3.74 20.41
N LEU A 418 -9.18 4.54 21.15
CA LEU A 418 -10.64 4.63 21.11
C LEU A 418 -11.06 6.00 20.58
N HIS A 419 -11.90 6.01 19.55
CA HIS A 419 -12.52 7.19 18.96
C HIS A 419 -13.87 7.55 19.59
N ARG A 420 -14.45 6.60 20.34
CA ARG A 420 -15.64 6.78 21.18
C ARG A 420 -15.43 6.09 22.52
N GLY A 421 -16.24 6.43 23.53
CA GLY A 421 -16.15 5.82 24.85
C GLY A 421 -16.23 4.29 24.77
N GLY A 422 -15.38 3.61 25.54
CA GLY A 422 -15.25 2.14 25.51
C GLY A 422 -16.52 1.39 25.90
N SER A 423 -17.47 2.05 26.57
CA SER A 423 -18.78 1.48 26.92
C SER A 423 -19.64 1.16 25.70
N ARG A 424 -19.33 1.73 24.53
CA ARG A 424 -20.01 1.46 23.26
C ARG A 424 -19.52 0.22 22.54
N VAL A 425 -18.40 -0.39 22.98
CA VAL A 425 -17.87 -1.59 22.34
C VAL A 425 -18.85 -2.75 22.57
N ASP A 426 -19.49 -3.20 21.50
CA ASP A 426 -20.42 -4.35 21.50
C ASP A 426 -19.83 -5.58 20.79
N ARG A 427 -18.81 -5.35 19.94
CA ARG A 427 -18.18 -6.36 19.08
C ARG A 427 -16.68 -6.12 18.94
N VAL A 428 -15.96 -7.20 18.65
CA VAL A 428 -14.55 -7.17 18.28
C VAL A 428 -14.26 -8.10 17.11
N LYS A 429 -13.46 -7.63 16.15
CA LYS A 429 -12.92 -8.44 15.07
C LYS A 429 -11.43 -8.68 15.30
N LEU A 430 -11.05 -9.93 15.55
CA LEU A 430 -9.68 -10.33 15.95
C LEU A 430 -8.82 -10.84 14.77
N ARG A 431 -9.43 -11.04 13.60
CA ARG A 431 -8.75 -11.45 12.36
C ARG A 431 -9.50 -10.88 11.16
N TYR A 432 -8.78 -10.59 10.07
CA TYR A 432 -9.33 -9.90 8.89
C TYR A 432 -10.57 -10.56 8.26
N ARG A 433 -10.52 -11.87 8.00
CA ARG A 433 -11.63 -12.63 7.38
C ARG A 433 -12.48 -13.40 8.40
N ALA A 434 -12.40 -13.04 9.68
CA ALA A 434 -13.27 -13.61 10.71
C ALA A 434 -14.50 -12.74 10.91
N GLU A 435 -15.61 -13.38 11.28
CA GLU A 435 -16.80 -12.67 11.74
C GLU A 435 -16.49 -11.91 13.05
N PRO A 436 -17.05 -10.70 13.24
CA PRO A 436 -16.98 -10.01 14.53
C PRO A 436 -17.65 -10.81 15.65
N LEU A 437 -16.99 -10.90 16.79
CA LEU A 437 -17.50 -11.57 17.98
C LEU A 437 -18.16 -10.55 18.90
N ARG A 438 -19.26 -10.92 19.55
CA ARG A 438 -19.85 -10.09 20.62
C ARG A 438 -18.87 -9.99 21.78
N ALA A 439 -18.57 -8.77 22.20
CA ALA A 439 -17.58 -8.49 23.23
C ALA A 439 -17.88 -7.18 23.96
N ARG A 440 -17.37 -7.06 25.19
CA ARG A 440 -17.33 -5.80 25.93
C ARG A 440 -15.94 -5.55 26.49
N LEU A 441 -15.62 -4.30 26.80
CA LEU A 441 -14.47 -3.98 27.65
C LEU A 441 -14.83 -4.23 29.12
N LEU A 442 -13.94 -4.85 29.88
CA LEU A 442 -14.15 -5.13 31.31
C LEU A 442 -14.15 -3.85 32.16
N GLU A 443 -13.29 -2.90 31.80
CA GLU A 443 -13.19 -1.57 32.41
C GLU A 443 -13.23 -0.54 31.29
N PRO A 444 -14.42 -0.16 30.80
CA PRO A 444 -14.55 0.68 29.61
C PRO A 444 -14.08 2.12 29.90
N PRO A 445 -12.96 2.58 29.30
CA PRO A 445 -12.45 3.92 29.54
C PRO A 445 -13.12 4.95 28.61
N PRO A 446 -12.91 6.26 28.83
CA PRO A 446 -13.27 7.27 27.83
C PRO A 446 -12.50 7.08 26.50
N ALA A 447 -12.92 7.82 25.47
CA ALA A 447 -12.17 7.91 24.22
C ALA A 447 -10.74 8.42 24.47
N GLY A 448 -9.77 7.97 23.66
CA GLY A 448 -8.36 8.34 23.82
C GLY A 448 -7.39 7.18 23.59
N ALA A 449 -6.13 7.41 23.97
CA ALA A 449 -5.06 6.41 23.92
C ALA A 449 -4.92 5.69 25.26
N HIS A 450 -4.76 4.38 25.22
CA HIS A 450 -4.72 3.50 26.39
C HIS A 450 -3.58 2.48 26.26
N ALA A 451 -2.78 2.35 27.32
CA ALA A 451 -1.63 1.43 27.32
C ALA A 451 -2.06 -0.03 27.20
N SER A 452 -3.10 -0.43 27.94
CA SER A 452 -3.65 -1.78 27.93
C SER A 452 -5.14 -1.77 28.22
N LEU A 453 -5.89 -2.66 27.57
CA LEU A 453 -7.31 -2.92 27.85
C LEU A 453 -7.58 -4.43 27.84
N ALA A 454 -8.69 -4.83 28.44
CA ALA A 454 -9.14 -6.22 28.46
C ALA A 454 -10.57 -6.35 27.93
N LEU A 455 -10.75 -7.29 27.00
CA LEU A 455 -12.03 -7.65 26.39
C LEU A 455 -12.56 -8.94 27.01
N GLU A 456 -13.87 -8.99 27.19
CA GLU A 456 -14.63 -10.20 27.48
C GLU A 456 -15.55 -10.53 26.32
N LEU A 457 -15.40 -11.73 25.78
CA LEU A 457 -16.16 -12.27 24.66
C LEU A 457 -17.37 -13.06 25.18
N ALA A 458 -18.53 -12.90 24.55
CA ALA A 458 -19.71 -13.70 24.88
C ALA A 458 -19.46 -15.19 24.55
N ASP A 459 -18.99 -15.43 23.32
CA ASP A 459 -18.59 -16.75 22.83
C ASP A 459 -17.07 -16.87 22.81
N PRO A 460 -16.51 -18.04 23.16
CA PRO A 460 -15.08 -18.22 23.19
C PRO A 460 -14.49 -18.27 21.78
N VAL A 461 -13.25 -17.77 21.64
CA VAL A 461 -12.48 -17.86 20.40
C VAL A 461 -11.31 -18.82 20.56
N ASP A 462 -10.97 -19.54 19.49
CA ASP A 462 -9.78 -20.38 19.44
C ASP A 462 -8.57 -19.51 19.04
N GLY A 463 -7.81 -19.07 20.04
CA GLY A 463 -6.52 -18.41 19.85
C GLY A 463 -6.61 -16.99 19.30
N ALA A 464 -6.40 -16.01 20.17
CA ALA A 464 -6.08 -14.65 19.78
C ALA A 464 -4.56 -14.54 19.59
N ALA A 465 -4.09 -14.42 18.34
CA ALA A 465 -2.66 -14.42 18.04
C ALA A 465 -2.01 -13.08 18.45
N PRO A 466 -1.02 -13.07 19.36
CA PRO A 466 -0.33 -11.83 19.74
C PRO A 466 0.30 -11.13 18.54
N GLY A 467 0.19 -9.80 18.49
CA GLY A 467 0.63 -8.98 17.36
C GLY A 467 -0.42 -8.78 16.26
N GLN A 468 -1.52 -9.54 16.26
CA GLN A 468 -2.69 -9.23 15.42
C GLN A 468 -3.48 -8.05 16.00
N LEU A 469 -4.36 -7.48 15.19
CA LEU A 469 -5.23 -6.38 15.58
C LEU A 469 -6.51 -6.90 16.25
N ALA A 470 -6.95 -6.23 17.31
CA ALA A 470 -8.32 -6.23 17.78
C ALA A 470 -9.02 -4.96 17.28
N CYS A 471 -9.93 -5.10 16.32
CA CYS A 471 -10.77 -4.00 15.83
C CYS A 471 -12.03 -3.90 16.70
N LEU A 472 -12.18 -2.79 17.42
CA LEU A 472 -13.25 -2.55 18.39
C LEU A 472 -14.42 -1.85 17.71
N MET A 473 -15.63 -2.39 17.88
CA MET A 473 -16.79 -2.01 17.07
C MET A 473 -18.02 -1.66 17.92
N ASP A 474 -18.85 -0.78 17.37
CA ASP A 474 -20.22 -0.45 17.80
C ASP A 474 -21.14 -0.73 16.60
N GLY A 475 -21.73 -1.93 16.56
CA GLY A 475 -22.45 -2.45 15.41
C GLY A 475 -21.54 -2.55 14.17
N GLU A 476 -21.82 -1.74 13.14
CA GLU A 476 -21.02 -1.68 11.90
C GLU A 476 -19.87 -0.66 11.97
N LEU A 477 -19.77 0.11 13.05
CA LEU A 477 -18.81 1.21 13.17
C LEU A 477 -17.54 0.73 13.86
N VAL A 478 -16.38 1.11 13.31
CA VAL A 478 -15.10 0.95 14.01
C VAL A 478 -14.91 2.13 14.93
N ILE A 479 -14.94 1.88 16.24
CA ILE A 479 -14.81 2.92 17.27
C ILE A 479 -13.46 2.86 18.00
N GLY A 480 -12.61 1.91 17.62
CA GLY A 480 -11.24 1.85 18.10
C GLY A 480 -10.52 0.59 17.67
N TRP A 481 -9.29 0.45 18.14
CA TRP A 481 -8.43 -0.68 17.82
C TRP A 481 -7.34 -0.85 18.88
N GLY A 482 -6.68 -2.00 18.88
CA GLY A 482 -5.47 -2.24 19.67
C GLY A 482 -4.75 -3.50 19.21
N THR A 483 -3.52 -3.72 19.67
CA THR A 483 -2.75 -4.92 19.33
C THR A 483 -3.01 -6.01 20.35
N ILE A 484 -3.39 -7.21 19.91
CA ILE A 484 -3.57 -8.37 20.80
C ILE A 484 -2.25 -8.64 21.52
N ALA A 485 -2.31 -8.62 22.85
CA ALA A 485 -1.17 -8.91 23.71
C ALA A 485 -1.05 -10.42 23.97
N ARG A 486 0.12 -10.85 24.43
CA ARG A 486 0.29 -12.20 24.96
C ARG A 486 -0.62 -12.37 26.18
N ALA A 487 -1.26 -13.53 26.29
CA ALA A 487 -1.89 -13.91 27.55
C ALA A 487 -0.79 -13.96 28.62
N ARG A 488 -1.04 -13.28 29.74
CA ARG A 488 -0.19 -13.39 30.93
C ARG A 488 -0.58 -14.62 31.72
#